data_AF-A0A7S2M9Y4-F1
#
_entry.id   AF-A0A7S2M9Y4-F1
#
_cell.length_a   1.000
_cell.length_b   1.000
_cell.length_c   1.000
_cell.angle_alpha   90.00
_cell.angle_beta   90.00
_cell.angle_gamma   90.00
#
_symmetry.space_group_name_H-M   'P 1'
#
loop_
_entity.id
_entity.type
_entity.pdbx_description
1 polymer ?
#
loop_
_entity_poly.entity_id
_entity_poly.type
_entity_poly.pdbx_seq_one_letter_code
_entity_poly.pdbx_strand_id
1 'polypeptide(L)'
;RLPRDVVAFHFDSAVAGLCAAAARALLPKQSDRGNAFGCNGDAGDASALLRDLLVATAQFWAATRSAPLSWNRAQEVGWRNVPSLCAGLPHFAAGFMRNWGRDTFIALRGCLLATGRFAEARDTLLVYASVVRHGLCPNLLDAANRPRYNARDATWFFLQAIQDYAHMAPEGEAFLAAPVELKWPVREWDDELTALEPKTIAELIHLILSAHAKGIRFREWNAGKSIDEHMADAGFEVTANLDEETGIIYGGNEWNCGTWMDKMGSSDKAGNRGVPATPRDGAAVEITGLLKSVLRWVKGLKKDVFPFEAVRTATGAVLTYAEWDARLQKHFERLFWVSEDEFAPSKLRGFYKDTVGATRQWQDFQLRPNFPIAMAVAPELFTADRASRALDTAVRLCGPLGMCTLDPSDEEYRGDYHNDDDSMDKAVAHGWNYHQGPEWVWPLGFFLKACHRFRPAMASNDDELLARLLPHRSALATGQWRSLPELTNSKGSVCHHSCPAQAWSVATLLDALHTIAR
;
A
#
# COMPACT_ATOMS: atom_id res chain seq x y z
N ARG A 1 -39.09 9.94 30.12
CA ARG A 1 -40.55 9.70 30.01
C ARG A 1 -41.13 10.82 29.17
N LEU A 2 -41.01 10.70 27.84
CA LEU A 2 -41.51 11.68 26.87
C LEU A 2 -42.84 11.17 26.28
N PRO A 3 -43.78 12.06 25.91
CA PRO A 3 -44.92 11.70 25.07
C PRO A 3 -44.49 11.02 23.77
N ARG A 4 -45.23 10.00 23.30
CA ARG A 4 -44.82 9.13 22.17
C ARG A 4 -44.60 9.90 20.87
N ASP A 5 -45.37 10.95 20.64
CA ASP A 5 -45.35 11.84 19.49
C ASP A 5 -44.07 12.71 19.40
N VAL A 6 -43.38 12.96 20.51
CA VAL A 6 -42.12 13.73 20.51
C VAL A 6 -40.87 12.85 20.60
N VAL A 7 -41.02 11.53 20.78
CA VAL A 7 -39.88 10.60 20.94
C VAL A 7 -38.94 10.65 19.74
N ALA A 8 -39.47 10.65 18.51
CA ALA A 8 -38.65 10.65 17.30
C ALA A 8 -37.75 11.90 17.23
N PHE A 9 -38.32 13.09 17.44
CA PHE A 9 -37.57 14.34 17.44
C PHE A 9 -36.47 14.38 18.51
N HIS A 10 -36.78 13.96 19.74
CA HIS A 10 -35.80 13.93 20.83
C HIS A 10 -34.73 12.85 20.62
N PHE A 11 -35.10 11.70 20.05
CA PHE A 11 -34.16 10.66 19.67
C PHE A 11 -33.17 11.17 18.62
N ASP A 12 -33.66 11.74 17.52
CA ASP A 12 -32.82 12.26 16.44
C ASP A 12 -31.90 13.38 16.95
N SER A 13 -32.44 14.30 17.75
CA SER A 13 -31.65 15.39 18.34
C SER A 13 -30.56 14.87 19.28
N ALA A 14 -30.89 13.89 20.13
CA ALA A 14 -29.94 13.30 21.08
C ALA A 14 -28.85 12.48 20.36
N VAL A 15 -29.23 11.66 19.38
CA VAL A 15 -28.30 10.85 18.59
C VAL A 15 -27.40 11.75 17.75
N ALA A 16 -27.94 12.74 17.05
CA ALA A 16 -27.15 13.70 16.28
C ALA A 16 -26.18 14.48 17.17
N GLY A 17 -26.62 14.94 18.35
CA GLY A 17 -25.76 15.59 19.33
C GLY A 17 -24.63 14.70 19.81
N LEU A 18 -24.92 13.43 20.12
CA LEU A 18 -23.92 12.45 20.55
C LEU A 18 -22.92 12.13 19.43
N CYS A 19 -23.40 11.90 18.20
CA CYS A 19 -22.54 11.66 17.04
C CYS A 19 -21.63 12.84 16.74
N ALA A 20 -22.14 14.07 16.81
CA ALA A 20 -21.34 15.28 16.62
C ALA A 20 -20.31 15.50 17.74
N ALA A 21 -20.62 15.11 18.98
CA ALA A 21 -19.67 15.14 20.08
C ALA A 21 -18.58 14.06 19.92
N ALA A 22 -18.96 12.84 19.53
CA ALA A 22 -18.03 11.74 19.27
C ALA A 22 -17.09 12.05 18.10
N ALA A 23 -17.62 12.57 16.99
CA ALA A 23 -16.81 13.00 15.85
C ALA A 23 -15.79 14.08 16.24
N ARG A 24 -16.22 15.08 17.03
CA ARG A 24 -15.31 16.12 17.54
C ARG A 24 -14.22 15.56 18.46
N ALA A 25 -14.53 14.52 19.25
CA ALA A 25 -13.55 13.87 20.11
C ALA A 25 -12.48 13.07 19.34
N LEU A 26 -12.77 12.66 18.09
CA LEU A 26 -11.84 11.96 17.21
C LEU A 26 -10.91 12.90 16.44
N LEU A 27 -11.21 14.19 16.38
CA LEU A 27 -10.37 15.15 15.68
C LEU A 27 -9.10 15.47 16.49
N PRO A 28 -7.92 15.53 15.85
CA PRO A 28 -6.69 15.94 16.52
C PRO A 28 -6.84 17.31 17.18
N LYS A 29 -6.39 17.45 18.42
CA LYS A 29 -6.43 18.71 19.16
C LYS A 29 -5.23 19.59 18.77
N GLN A 30 -5.34 20.90 18.93
CA GLN A 30 -4.21 21.83 18.69
C GLN A 30 -2.98 21.51 19.55
N SER A 31 -3.19 20.99 20.76
CA SER A 31 -2.12 20.63 21.69
C SER A 31 -1.34 19.37 21.28
N ASP A 32 -1.83 18.62 20.30
CA ASP A 32 -1.22 17.37 19.88
C ASP A 32 0.01 17.72 19.03
N ARG A 33 1.21 17.56 19.61
CA ARG A 33 2.48 17.72 18.89
C ARG A 33 2.46 16.80 17.66
N GLY A 34 2.53 17.39 16.47
CA GLY A 34 2.43 16.69 15.19
C GLY A 34 1.19 17.04 14.36
N ASN A 35 0.26 17.84 14.90
CA ASN A 35 -0.92 18.32 14.17
C ASN A 35 -0.53 19.29 13.02
N ALA A 36 -0.25 18.74 11.84
CA ALA A 36 0.04 19.52 10.64
C ALA A 36 -1.17 20.25 10.07
N PHE A 37 -2.37 19.84 10.46
CA PHE A 37 -3.60 20.37 9.88
C PHE A 37 -4.03 21.70 10.50
N GLY A 38 -3.32 22.18 11.54
CA GLY A 38 -3.46 23.54 12.04
C GLY A 38 -4.90 23.96 12.33
N CYS A 39 -5.76 23.03 12.79
CA CYS A 39 -7.16 23.34 13.09
C CYS A 39 -7.21 24.41 14.18
N ASN A 40 -7.48 25.67 13.81
CA ASN A 40 -7.55 26.81 14.71
C ASN A 40 -8.74 26.67 15.64
N GLY A 41 -8.53 26.28 16.91
CA GLY A 41 -9.40 26.56 18.08
C GLY A 41 -10.85 26.07 18.10
N ASP A 42 -11.44 25.82 16.94
CA ASP A 42 -12.78 25.35 16.65
C ASP A 42 -12.62 24.45 15.42
N ALA A 43 -13.27 23.29 15.40
CA ALA A 43 -13.31 22.40 14.23
C ALA A 43 -14.03 23.04 13.00
N GLY A 44 -14.23 24.37 12.99
CA GLY A 44 -14.89 25.16 11.96
C GLY A 44 -14.01 25.54 10.76
N ASP A 45 -12.68 25.60 10.92
CA ASP A 45 -11.76 26.05 9.84
C ASP A 45 -11.17 24.92 8.97
N ALA A 46 -11.30 23.64 9.39
CA ALA A 46 -10.91 22.52 8.54
C ALA A 46 -11.94 22.31 7.42
N SER A 47 -11.49 22.11 6.18
CA SER A 47 -12.40 21.79 5.07
C SER A 47 -13.25 20.58 5.44
N ALA A 48 -14.54 20.61 5.06
CA ALA A 48 -15.47 19.52 5.39
C ALA A 48 -14.94 18.15 4.97
N LEU A 49 -14.23 18.10 3.83
CA LEU A 49 -13.57 16.89 3.33
C LEU A 49 -12.52 16.35 4.31
N LEU A 50 -11.62 17.20 4.82
CA LEU A 50 -10.57 16.78 5.74
C LEU A 50 -11.16 16.23 7.03
N ARG A 51 -12.17 16.91 7.60
CA ARG A 51 -12.86 16.46 8.81
C ARG A 51 -13.51 15.09 8.58
N ASP A 52 -14.21 14.91 7.46
CA ASP A 52 -14.92 13.68 7.17
C ASP A 52 -13.95 12.51 6.93
N LEU A 53 -12.79 12.76 6.29
CA LEU A 53 -11.71 11.78 6.17
C LEU A 53 -11.13 11.39 7.53
N LEU A 54 -10.82 12.36 8.40
CA LEU A 54 -10.30 12.11 9.75
C LEU A 54 -11.25 11.22 10.55
N VAL A 55 -12.55 11.52 10.52
CA VAL A 55 -13.58 10.70 11.19
C VAL A 55 -13.68 9.31 10.56
N ALA A 56 -13.60 9.19 9.23
CA ALA A 56 -13.64 7.90 8.55
C ALA A 56 -12.49 6.97 8.98
N THR A 57 -11.31 7.50 9.32
CA THR A 57 -10.18 6.67 9.80
C THR A 57 -10.49 5.89 11.09
N ALA A 58 -11.47 6.32 11.89
CA ALA A 58 -11.88 5.63 13.12
C ALA A 58 -12.66 4.34 12.84
N GLN A 59 -13.22 4.18 11.63
CA GLN A 59 -13.97 2.98 11.24
C GLN A 59 -13.09 1.74 11.17
N PHE A 60 -11.81 1.92 10.85
CA PHE A 60 -10.91 0.82 10.49
C PHE A 60 -10.13 0.25 11.68
N TRP A 61 -10.03 0.98 12.80
CA TRP A 61 -9.28 0.54 13.98
C TRP A 61 -10.23 0.08 15.09
N ALA A 62 -10.25 -1.22 15.35
CA ALA A 62 -11.13 -1.77 16.38
C ALA A 62 -10.61 -3.10 16.95
N ALA A 63 -10.94 -3.39 18.21
CA ALA A 63 -10.75 -4.70 18.79
C ALA A 63 -11.82 -5.68 18.28
N THR A 64 -11.37 -6.74 17.63
CA THR A 64 -12.25 -7.74 17.00
C THR A 64 -11.91 -9.12 17.54
N ARG A 65 -12.89 -9.79 18.17
CA ARG A 65 -12.67 -11.09 18.84
C ARG A 65 -12.09 -12.16 17.90
N SER A 66 -12.51 -12.19 16.64
CA SER A 66 -12.07 -13.16 15.65
C SER A 66 -10.76 -12.79 14.95
N ALA A 67 -10.23 -11.60 15.21
CA ALA A 67 -9.07 -11.06 14.52
C ALA A 67 -8.37 -9.98 15.37
N PRO A 68 -7.83 -10.33 16.55
CA PRO A 68 -6.93 -9.44 17.25
C PRO A 68 -5.66 -9.22 16.42
N LEU A 69 -4.88 -8.17 16.70
CA LEU A 69 -3.59 -7.97 16.00
C LEU A 69 -2.63 -9.17 16.21
N SER A 70 -2.64 -9.77 17.41
CA SER A 70 -1.84 -10.95 17.76
C SER A 70 -2.65 -11.92 18.61
N TRP A 71 -2.73 -13.18 18.19
CA TRP A 71 -3.42 -14.23 18.96
C TRP A 71 -2.76 -14.49 20.32
N ASN A 72 -1.43 -14.59 20.36
CA ASN A 72 -0.69 -14.85 21.60
C ASN A 72 -0.94 -13.75 22.63
N ARG A 73 -0.81 -12.48 22.23
CA ARG A 73 -1.09 -11.33 23.12
C ARG A 73 -2.56 -11.30 23.54
N ALA A 74 -3.49 -11.62 22.65
CA ALA A 74 -4.91 -11.66 22.99
C ALA A 74 -5.25 -12.73 24.03
N GLN A 75 -4.50 -13.82 24.11
CA GLN A 75 -4.63 -14.83 25.17
C GLN A 75 -4.12 -14.31 26.52
N GLU A 76 -3.07 -13.49 26.52
CA GLU A 76 -2.45 -12.95 27.74
C GLU A 76 -3.24 -11.77 28.33
N VAL A 77 -3.59 -10.78 27.51
CA VAL A 77 -4.20 -9.51 27.97
C VAL A 77 -5.66 -9.36 27.59
N GLY A 78 -6.23 -10.34 26.88
CA GLY A 78 -7.60 -10.30 26.38
C GLY A 78 -7.75 -9.54 25.07
N TRP A 79 -8.54 -10.10 24.13
CA TRP A 79 -8.73 -9.58 22.77
C TRP A 79 -9.18 -8.11 22.67
N ARG A 80 -9.87 -7.58 23.69
CA ARG A 80 -10.29 -6.16 23.73
C ARG A 80 -9.11 -5.19 23.80
N ASN A 81 -7.96 -5.65 24.29
CA ASN A 81 -6.76 -4.85 24.46
C ASN A 81 -5.75 -5.05 23.31
N VAL A 82 -6.15 -5.73 22.24
CA VAL A 82 -5.29 -6.03 21.07
C VAL A 82 -6.02 -5.63 19.77
N PRO A 83 -6.40 -4.34 19.61
CA PRO A 83 -7.06 -3.86 18.40
C PRO A 83 -6.14 -3.94 17.19
N SER A 84 -6.73 -4.00 16.00
CA SER A 84 -5.98 -3.97 14.74
C SER A 84 -6.69 -3.11 13.70
N LEU A 85 -5.92 -2.67 12.69
CA LEU A 85 -6.44 -1.99 11.52
C LEU A 85 -7.02 -3.00 10.54
N CYS A 86 -8.28 -2.86 10.11
CA CYS A 86 -8.82 -3.68 9.04
C CYS A 86 -8.53 -3.07 7.66
N ALA A 87 -8.48 -3.90 6.61
CA ALA A 87 -8.38 -3.38 5.24
C ALA A 87 -9.65 -2.60 4.83
N GLY A 88 -10.83 -3.05 5.28
CA GLY A 88 -12.07 -2.29 5.18
C GLY A 88 -13.34 -3.07 5.52
N LEU A 89 -14.48 -2.40 5.37
CA LEU A 89 -15.78 -2.84 5.87
C LEU A 89 -16.81 -3.00 4.74
N PRO A 90 -17.62 -4.07 4.74
CA PRO A 90 -17.62 -5.17 5.71
C PRO A 90 -16.71 -6.35 5.32
N HIS A 91 -16.22 -6.39 4.08
CA HIS A 91 -15.60 -7.59 3.48
C HIS A 91 -14.35 -8.07 4.22
N PHE A 92 -13.55 -7.13 4.74
CA PHE A 92 -12.25 -7.39 5.34
C PHE A 92 -12.23 -7.00 6.83
N ALA A 93 -13.33 -7.25 7.55
CA ALA A 93 -13.51 -6.77 8.92
C ALA A 93 -13.14 -7.81 10.00
N ALA A 94 -13.06 -9.10 9.66
CA ALA A 94 -13.03 -10.18 10.65
C ALA A 94 -12.29 -11.42 10.16
N GLY A 95 -11.94 -12.30 11.11
CA GLY A 95 -11.18 -13.52 10.84
C GLY A 95 -9.81 -13.23 10.22
N PHE A 96 -9.27 -14.22 9.49
CA PHE A 96 -7.99 -14.05 8.81
C PHE A 96 -8.03 -12.91 7.78
N MET A 97 -9.18 -12.64 7.16
CA MET A 97 -9.37 -11.59 6.16
C MET A 97 -9.23 -10.15 6.68
N ARG A 98 -9.07 -9.93 7.99
CA ARG A 98 -9.01 -8.58 8.56
C ARG A 98 -7.73 -7.81 8.20
N ASN A 99 -6.59 -8.47 8.35
CA ASN A 99 -5.28 -7.84 8.37
C ASN A 99 -4.43 -8.27 7.17
N TRP A 100 -4.27 -7.34 6.23
CA TRP A 100 -3.40 -7.45 5.06
C TRP A 100 -2.25 -6.47 5.22
N GLY A 101 -1.00 -6.94 5.18
CA GLY A 101 0.21 -6.16 5.42
C GLY A 101 0.30 -5.01 4.44
N ARG A 102 0.12 -5.28 3.14
CA ARG A 102 0.07 -4.27 2.10
C ARG A 102 -0.88 -3.12 2.44
N ASP A 103 -2.16 -3.42 2.63
CA ASP A 103 -3.19 -2.45 2.98
C ASP A 103 -2.85 -1.72 4.28
N THR A 104 -2.37 -2.46 5.28
CA THR A 104 -2.01 -1.92 6.59
C THR A 104 -0.95 -0.86 6.46
N PHE A 105 0.15 -1.13 5.76
CA PHE A 105 1.27 -0.19 5.67
C PHE A 105 0.99 0.99 4.74
N ILE A 106 0.24 0.78 3.66
CA ILE A 106 -0.25 1.89 2.82
C ILE A 106 -1.18 2.79 3.64
N ALA A 107 -2.06 2.21 4.46
CA ALA A 107 -3.01 2.96 5.26
C ALA A 107 -2.40 3.57 6.55
N LEU A 108 -1.30 3.02 7.07
CA LEU A 108 -0.75 3.37 8.38
C LEU A 108 -0.44 4.86 8.50
N ARG A 109 0.16 5.47 7.47
CA ARG A 109 0.53 6.88 7.47
C ARG A 109 -0.69 7.80 7.59
N GLY A 110 -1.72 7.57 6.77
CA GLY A 110 -2.95 8.37 6.80
C GLY A 110 -3.85 8.04 7.99
N CYS A 111 -4.14 6.76 8.22
CA CYS A 111 -5.03 6.34 9.31
C CYS A 111 -4.42 6.61 10.68
N LEU A 112 -3.15 6.30 10.92
CA LEU A 112 -2.58 6.31 12.28
C LEU A 112 -1.60 7.47 12.51
N LEU A 113 -0.65 7.73 11.61
CA LEU A 113 0.38 8.75 11.85
C LEU A 113 -0.16 10.17 11.72
N ALA A 114 -0.86 10.48 10.62
CA ALA A 114 -1.44 11.81 10.37
C ALA A 114 -2.54 12.18 11.39
N THR A 115 -3.10 11.20 12.10
CA THR A 115 -4.10 11.39 13.15
C THR A 115 -3.50 11.38 14.56
N GLY A 116 -2.18 11.24 14.71
CA GLY A 116 -1.48 11.24 16.00
C GLY A 116 -1.59 9.93 16.80
N ARG A 117 -2.10 8.86 16.20
CA ARG A 117 -2.26 7.52 16.81
C ARG A 117 -0.96 6.72 16.76
N PHE A 118 0.12 7.32 17.27
CA PHE A 118 1.47 6.74 17.21
C PHE A 118 1.60 5.43 17.98
N ALA A 119 0.94 5.30 19.15
CA ALA A 119 0.99 4.05 19.91
C ALA A 119 0.40 2.87 19.12
N GLU A 120 -0.69 3.09 18.39
CA GLU A 120 -1.35 2.10 17.53
C GLU A 120 -0.45 1.71 16.35
N ALA A 121 0.18 2.70 15.71
CA ALA A 121 1.12 2.48 14.62
C ALA A 121 2.34 1.67 15.08
N ARG A 122 2.92 2.04 16.23
CA ARG A 122 4.05 1.36 16.85
C ARG A 122 3.74 -0.11 17.11
N ASP A 123 2.60 -0.37 17.73
CA ASP A 123 2.17 -1.73 18.08
C ASP A 123 1.95 -2.60 16.84
N THR A 124 1.34 -2.01 15.80
CA THR A 124 1.14 -2.66 14.49
C THR A 124 2.48 -3.05 13.87
N LEU A 125 3.43 -2.11 13.78
CA LEU A 125 4.74 -2.35 13.18
C LEU A 125 5.52 -3.45 13.92
N LEU A 126 5.48 -3.47 15.25
CA LEU A 126 6.17 -4.48 16.05
C LEU A 126 5.58 -5.89 15.87
N VAL A 127 4.25 -6.02 15.75
CA VAL A 127 3.64 -7.34 15.52
C VAL A 127 3.99 -7.87 14.13
N TYR A 128 3.94 -7.04 13.09
CA TYR A 128 4.40 -7.46 11.76
C TYR A 128 5.90 -7.77 11.74
N ALA A 129 6.72 -6.99 12.46
CA ALA A 129 8.15 -7.24 12.61
C ALA A 129 8.44 -8.64 13.18
N SER A 130 7.69 -9.07 14.20
CA SER A 130 7.87 -10.40 14.82
C SER A 130 7.56 -11.58 13.89
N VAL A 131 6.88 -11.34 12.76
CA VAL A 131 6.51 -12.38 11.80
C VAL A 131 7.16 -12.14 10.44
N VAL A 132 8.27 -11.40 10.38
CA VAL A 132 9.09 -11.38 9.17
C VAL A 132 9.74 -12.76 8.98
N ARG A 133 9.72 -13.26 7.75
CA ARG A 133 10.32 -14.55 7.37
C ARG A 133 10.75 -14.51 5.91
N HIS A 134 11.81 -15.24 5.55
CA HIS A 134 12.36 -15.25 4.18
C HIS A 134 12.82 -13.86 3.69
N GLY A 135 13.13 -12.95 4.62
CA GLY A 135 13.38 -11.54 4.30
C GLY A 135 12.13 -10.76 3.89
N LEU A 136 10.93 -11.29 4.09
CA LEU A 136 9.66 -10.70 3.67
C LEU A 136 8.73 -10.41 4.85
N CYS A 137 7.97 -9.32 4.73
CA CYS A 137 6.80 -9.07 5.56
C CYS A 137 5.58 -9.76 4.92
N PRO A 138 4.71 -10.43 5.70
CA PRO A 138 3.59 -11.16 5.11
C PRO A 138 2.50 -10.23 4.56
N ASN A 139 1.75 -10.74 3.58
CA ASN A 139 0.52 -10.09 3.14
C ASN A 139 -0.61 -10.43 4.11
N LEU A 140 -1.06 -11.69 4.15
CA LEU A 140 -2.05 -12.11 5.13
C LEU A 140 -1.37 -12.23 6.50
N LEU A 141 -1.85 -11.53 7.52
CA LEU A 141 -1.27 -11.60 8.87
C LEU A 141 -1.82 -12.79 9.67
N ASP A 142 -3.13 -13.08 9.53
CA ASP A 142 -3.88 -14.02 10.38
C ASP A 142 -3.54 -13.86 11.87
N ALA A 143 -3.60 -12.62 12.36
CA ALA A 143 -3.31 -12.28 13.76
C ALA A 143 -1.97 -12.85 14.28
N ALA A 144 -0.93 -12.76 13.43
CA ALA A 144 0.41 -13.26 13.64
C ALA A 144 0.48 -14.78 13.92
N ASN A 145 -0.55 -15.54 13.52
CA ASN A 145 -0.62 -16.98 13.72
C ASN A 145 -0.13 -17.76 12.51
N ARG A 146 -0.86 -17.70 11.39
CA ARG A 146 -0.52 -18.38 10.12
C ARG A 146 -0.42 -17.37 8.97
N PRO A 147 0.57 -16.48 9.01
CA PRO A 147 0.76 -15.49 7.96
C PRO A 147 1.14 -16.12 6.61
N ARG A 148 0.82 -15.43 5.52
CA ARG A 148 1.14 -15.84 4.14
C ARG A 148 2.11 -14.86 3.49
N TYR A 149 3.17 -15.36 2.87
CA TYR A 149 4.28 -14.58 2.29
C TYR A 149 4.25 -14.61 0.76
N ASN A 150 3.09 -14.31 0.18
CA ASN A 150 2.87 -14.30 -1.27
C ASN A 150 3.01 -12.90 -1.91
N ALA A 151 3.25 -11.86 -1.11
CA ALA A 151 3.43 -10.48 -1.58
C ALA A 151 4.89 -10.06 -1.51
N ARG A 152 5.43 -9.54 -2.61
CA ARG A 152 6.76 -8.94 -2.70
C ARG A 152 6.74 -7.46 -2.30
N ASP A 153 5.64 -6.77 -2.55
CA ASP A 153 5.49 -5.34 -2.28
C ASP A 153 5.24 -5.01 -0.80
N ALA A 154 4.57 -5.89 -0.05
CA ALA A 154 4.25 -5.69 1.37
C ALA A 154 5.48 -5.35 2.22
N THR A 155 6.61 -6.01 1.96
CA THR A 155 7.90 -5.73 2.63
C THR A 155 8.38 -4.29 2.43
N TRP A 156 8.22 -3.75 1.23
CA TRP A 156 8.71 -2.42 0.91
C TRP A 156 7.80 -1.32 1.47
N PHE A 157 6.48 -1.56 1.44
CA PHE A 157 5.55 -0.69 2.17
C PHE A 157 5.75 -0.76 3.68
N PHE A 158 6.08 -1.93 4.25
CA PHE A 158 6.44 -2.07 5.66
C PHE A 158 7.65 -1.20 6.02
N LEU A 159 8.74 -1.29 5.26
CA LEU A 159 9.93 -0.49 5.50
C LEU A 159 9.66 1.02 5.34
N GLN A 160 8.84 1.40 4.35
CA GLN A 160 8.38 2.78 4.20
C GLN A 160 7.54 3.24 5.40
N ALA A 161 6.67 2.39 5.94
CA ALA A 161 5.86 2.69 7.12
C ALA A 161 6.73 2.85 8.40
N ILE A 162 7.81 2.07 8.53
CA ILE A 162 8.80 2.27 9.61
C ILE A 162 9.52 3.62 9.47
N GLN A 163 9.94 3.97 8.25
CA GLN A 163 10.53 5.27 7.96
C GLN A 163 9.55 6.41 8.28
N ASP A 164 8.30 6.29 7.85
CA ASP A 164 7.26 7.29 8.13
C ASP A 164 7.01 7.44 9.63
N TYR A 165 6.98 6.32 10.37
CA TYR A 165 6.87 6.33 11.83
C TYR A 165 8.06 7.07 12.46
N ALA A 166 9.29 6.73 12.08
CA ALA A 166 10.49 7.37 12.62
C ALA A 166 10.57 8.88 12.31
N HIS A 167 9.96 9.33 11.22
CA HIS A 167 9.90 10.76 10.89
C HIS A 167 8.75 11.51 11.59
N MET A 168 7.63 10.85 11.85
CA MET A 168 6.40 11.51 12.32
C MET A 168 6.13 11.33 13.81
N ALA A 169 6.51 10.18 14.38
CA ALA A 169 6.24 9.86 15.78
C ALA A 169 7.25 10.55 16.71
N PRO A 170 6.84 10.95 17.93
CA PRO A 170 7.76 11.53 18.92
C PRO A 170 8.91 10.62 19.34
N GLU A 171 8.77 9.29 19.22
CA GLU A 171 9.85 8.31 19.48
C GLU A 171 10.99 8.46 18.46
N GLY A 172 10.68 8.96 17.26
CA GLY A 172 11.67 9.25 16.23
C GLY A 172 12.50 8.02 15.83
N GLU A 173 13.76 8.28 15.51
CA GLU A 173 14.75 7.23 15.20
C GLU A 173 15.04 6.29 16.38
N ALA A 174 14.69 6.65 17.63
CA ALA A 174 14.88 5.74 18.78
C ALA A 174 14.04 4.46 18.65
N PHE A 175 12.98 4.48 17.82
CA PHE A 175 12.19 3.29 17.48
C PHE A 175 13.03 2.19 16.82
N LEU A 176 14.12 2.53 16.14
CA LEU A 176 15.01 1.55 15.52
C LEU A 176 15.67 0.61 16.55
N ALA A 177 15.77 1.02 17.82
CA ALA A 177 16.23 0.18 18.93
C ALA A 177 15.11 -0.64 19.58
N ALA A 178 13.85 -0.53 19.13
CA ALA A 178 12.75 -1.29 19.70
C ALA A 178 12.99 -2.81 19.51
N PRO A 179 12.70 -3.62 20.54
CA PRO A 179 13.04 -5.03 20.52
C PRO A 179 12.20 -5.80 19.50
N VAL A 180 12.85 -6.74 18.83
CA VAL A 180 12.23 -7.70 17.91
C VAL A 180 12.59 -9.10 18.36
N GLU A 181 11.59 -9.97 18.42
CA GLU A 181 11.76 -11.41 18.58
C GLU A 181 11.00 -12.07 17.43
N LEU A 182 11.71 -12.77 16.55
CA LEU A 182 11.08 -13.45 15.44
C LEU A 182 10.36 -14.70 15.94
N LYS A 183 9.11 -14.86 15.53
CA LYS A 183 8.33 -16.07 15.75
C LYS A 183 8.97 -17.29 15.07
N TRP A 184 9.63 -17.08 13.93
CA TRP A 184 10.43 -18.08 13.23
C TRP A 184 11.87 -17.59 13.10
N PRO A 185 12.80 -18.15 13.89
CA PRO A 185 14.22 -17.82 13.81
C PRO A 185 14.77 -17.95 12.38
N VAL A 186 15.78 -17.15 12.05
CA VAL A 186 16.40 -17.10 10.72
C VAL A 186 16.94 -18.47 10.29
N ARG A 187 17.54 -19.21 11.23
CA ARG A 187 18.03 -20.59 11.03
C ARG A 187 16.99 -21.59 10.54
N GLU A 188 15.68 -21.30 10.67
CA GLU A 188 14.62 -22.19 10.17
C GLU A 188 14.35 -22.01 8.67
N TRP A 189 14.93 -20.98 8.04
CA TRP A 189 14.64 -20.66 6.65
C TRP A 189 15.84 -20.14 5.85
N ASP A 190 16.95 -19.76 6.48
CA ASP A 190 18.21 -19.42 5.79
C ASP A 190 19.44 -19.63 6.71
N ASP A 191 20.25 -20.64 6.39
CA ASP A 191 21.46 -20.97 7.16
C ASP A 191 22.54 -19.88 7.06
N GLU A 192 22.68 -19.23 5.90
CA GLU A 192 23.73 -18.23 5.66
C GLU A 192 23.44 -16.90 6.37
N LEU A 193 22.15 -16.59 6.57
CA LEU A 193 21.72 -15.38 7.27
C LEU A 193 21.50 -15.60 8.77
N THR A 194 21.74 -16.81 9.31
CA THR A 194 21.53 -17.13 10.74
C THR A 194 22.28 -16.18 11.68
N ALA A 195 23.45 -15.68 11.27
CA ALA A 195 24.23 -14.72 12.05
C ALA A 195 23.56 -13.33 12.15
N LEU A 196 22.53 -13.05 11.35
CA LEU A 196 21.77 -11.81 11.30
C LEU A 196 20.42 -11.91 12.03
N GLU A 197 20.26 -12.86 12.96
CA GLU A 197 19.07 -12.96 13.83
C GLU A 197 18.81 -11.60 14.53
N PRO A 198 17.69 -10.92 14.22
CA PRO A 198 17.50 -9.54 14.64
C PRO A 198 16.95 -9.48 16.06
N LYS A 199 17.49 -8.57 16.87
CA LYS A 199 17.02 -8.24 18.21
C LYS A 199 16.36 -6.87 18.26
N THR A 200 16.56 -6.07 17.22
CA THR A 200 16.05 -4.70 17.09
C THR A 200 15.44 -4.47 15.72
N ILE A 201 14.66 -3.38 15.57
CA ILE A 201 14.12 -2.97 14.27
C ILE A 201 15.25 -2.61 13.29
N ALA A 202 16.34 -1.97 13.74
CA ALA A 202 17.52 -1.70 12.90
C ALA A 202 18.12 -2.99 12.31
N GLU A 203 18.33 -4.01 13.14
CA GLU A 203 18.83 -5.32 12.70
C GLU A 203 17.84 -6.02 11.76
N LEU A 204 16.53 -5.88 12.00
CA LEU A 204 15.50 -6.44 11.12
C LEU A 204 15.53 -5.81 9.72
N ILE A 205 15.67 -4.49 9.63
CA ILE A 205 15.82 -3.79 8.36
C ILE A 205 17.09 -4.29 7.64
N HIS A 206 18.19 -4.44 8.38
CA HIS A 206 19.44 -4.98 7.83
C HIS A 206 19.28 -6.43 7.32
N LEU A 207 18.58 -7.29 8.06
CA LEU A 207 18.25 -8.66 7.64
C LEU A 207 17.46 -8.67 6.34
N ILE A 208 16.40 -7.85 6.23
CA ILE A 208 15.56 -7.77 5.03
C ILE A 208 16.40 -7.34 3.82
N LEU A 209 17.19 -6.27 3.95
CA LEU A 209 18.07 -5.80 2.88
C LEU A 209 19.12 -6.85 2.49
N SER A 210 19.67 -7.57 3.48
CA SER A 210 20.66 -8.65 3.25
C SER A 210 20.04 -9.83 2.52
N ALA A 211 18.82 -10.25 2.88
CA ALA A 211 18.11 -11.32 2.19
C ALA A 211 17.82 -10.97 0.73
N HIS A 212 17.38 -9.74 0.46
CA HIS A 212 17.14 -9.27 -0.91
C HIS A 212 18.43 -9.12 -1.73
N ALA A 213 19.54 -8.71 -1.13
CA ALA A 213 20.83 -8.64 -1.82
C ALA A 213 21.43 -10.02 -2.11
N LYS A 214 21.30 -10.96 -1.18
CA LYS A 214 21.67 -12.38 -1.35
C LYS A 214 20.81 -13.05 -2.44
N GLY A 215 19.54 -12.68 -2.50
CA GLY A 215 18.54 -13.34 -3.33
C GLY A 215 17.63 -14.23 -2.49
N ILE A 216 16.32 -14.11 -2.72
CA ILE A 216 15.27 -14.86 -2.06
C ILE A 216 14.72 -15.87 -3.05
N ARG A 217 14.64 -17.14 -2.63
CA ARG A 217 13.92 -18.18 -3.33
C ARG A 217 13.35 -19.17 -2.33
N PHE A 218 12.03 -19.33 -2.33
CA PHE A 218 11.37 -20.35 -1.53
C PHE A 218 10.04 -20.74 -2.18
N ARG A 219 9.55 -21.91 -1.79
CA ARG A 219 8.20 -22.34 -2.08
C ARG A 219 7.30 -22.01 -0.89
N GLU A 220 6.12 -21.42 -1.13
CA GLU A 220 5.17 -21.11 -0.07
C GLU A 220 4.91 -22.33 0.82
N TRP A 221 4.97 -22.11 2.15
CA TRP A 221 4.75 -23.19 3.10
C TRP A 221 3.30 -23.67 3.05
N ASN A 222 3.09 -24.99 3.09
CA ASN A 222 1.79 -25.63 2.84
C ASN A 222 1.21 -25.39 1.44
N ALA A 223 2.06 -25.15 0.43
CA ALA A 223 1.67 -25.00 -0.98
C ALA A 223 0.65 -26.06 -1.42
N GLY A 224 -0.34 -25.60 -2.17
CA GLY A 224 -1.47 -26.40 -2.64
C GLY A 224 -2.81 -25.78 -2.24
N LYS A 225 -3.89 -26.51 -2.54
CA LYS A 225 -5.28 -26.03 -2.45
C LYS A 225 -5.72 -25.54 -1.06
N SER A 226 -4.97 -25.87 -0.01
CA SER A 226 -5.29 -25.45 1.36
C SER A 226 -5.00 -23.98 1.63
N ILE A 227 -4.01 -23.39 0.95
CA ILE A 227 -3.65 -21.97 1.10
C ILE A 227 -4.06 -21.13 -0.12
N ASP A 228 -4.26 -21.78 -1.27
CA ASP A 228 -4.76 -21.15 -2.49
C ASP A 228 -5.44 -22.19 -3.38
N GLU A 229 -6.77 -22.10 -3.52
CA GLU A 229 -7.57 -23.09 -4.25
C GLU A 229 -7.47 -22.97 -5.79
N HIS A 230 -6.90 -21.88 -6.29
CA HIS A 230 -6.86 -21.55 -7.71
C HIS A 230 -5.46 -21.58 -8.30
N MET A 231 -4.47 -21.11 -7.54
CA MET A 231 -3.09 -20.94 -7.99
C MET A 231 -2.49 -22.21 -8.59
N ALA A 232 -1.82 -22.05 -9.73
CA ALA A 232 -1.04 -23.12 -10.35
C ALA A 232 0.17 -23.50 -9.49
N ASP A 233 0.70 -24.71 -9.65
CA ASP A 233 1.81 -25.22 -8.82
C ASP A 233 3.07 -24.33 -8.85
N ALA A 234 3.39 -23.76 -10.02
CA ALA A 234 4.49 -22.83 -10.22
C ALA A 234 4.27 -21.46 -9.54
N GLY A 235 3.02 -21.10 -9.24
CA GLY A 235 2.67 -19.84 -8.57
C GLY A 235 3.12 -19.79 -7.11
N PHE A 236 3.32 -20.95 -6.47
CA PHE A 236 3.82 -21.03 -5.10
C PHE A 236 5.33 -20.78 -4.97
N GLU A 237 6.05 -20.65 -6.09
CA GLU A 237 7.46 -20.27 -6.08
C GLU A 237 7.59 -18.75 -5.99
N VAL A 238 8.22 -18.29 -4.91
CA VAL A 238 8.46 -16.87 -4.64
C VAL A 238 9.95 -16.59 -4.81
N THR A 239 10.26 -15.57 -5.62
CA THR A 239 11.63 -15.16 -5.92
C THR A 239 11.80 -13.64 -5.81
N ALA A 240 12.98 -13.21 -5.39
CA ALA A 240 13.44 -11.82 -5.51
C ALA A 240 14.97 -11.82 -5.63
N ASN A 241 15.51 -11.27 -6.71
CA ASN A 241 16.93 -11.29 -7.03
C ASN A 241 17.41 -9.88 -7.33
N LEU A 242 18.53 -9.50 -6.73
CA LEU A 242 19.23 -8.27 -7.03
C LEU A 242 19.99 -8.42 -8.35
N ASP A 243 19.70 -7.54 -9.31
CA ASP A 243 20.65 -7.27 -10.39
C ASP A 243 21.76 -6.37 -9.84
N GLU A 244 22.93 -6.97 -9.64
CA GLU A 244 24.07 -6.26 -9.05
C GLU A 244 24.52 -5.08 -9.93
N GLU A 245 24.36 -5.09 -11.25
CA GLU A 245 24.79 -3.95 -12.07
C GLU A 245 23.91 -2.72 -11.82
N THR A 246 22.59 -2.90 -11.87
CA THR A 246 21.63 -1.80 -11.81
C THR A 246 21.16 -1.48 -10.40
N GLY A 247 21.33 -2.39 -9.45
CA GLY A 247 20.78 -2.30 -8.10
C GLY A 247 19.29 -2.61 -8.01
N ILE A 248 18.65 -3.03 -9.10
CA ILE A 248 17.20 -3.30 -9.14
C ILE A 248 16.91 -4.71 -8.63
N ILE A 249 15.77 -4.87 -7.94
CA ILE A 249 15.28 -6.19 -7.52
C ILE A 249 14.23 -6.67 -8.52
N TYR A 250 14.51 -7.81 -9.16
CA TYR A 250 13.57 -8.52 -10.02
C TYR A 250 12.97 -9.69 -9.25
N GLY A 251 11.68 -9.96 -9.39
CA GLY A 251 11.09 -11.09 -8.68
C GLY A 251 9.73 -11.50 -9.20
N GLY A 252 9.24 -12.61 -8.66
CA GLY A 252 8.00 -13.22 -9.10
C GLY A 252 8.17 -14.08 -10.35
N ASN A 253 7.04 -14.51 -10.90
CA ASN A 253 6.94 -15.23 -12.16
C ASN A 253 5.53 -15.01 -12.75
N GLU A 254 5.31 -15.45 -13.99
CA GLU A 254 4.02 -15.27 -14.69
C GLU A 254 2.81 -15.96 -14.03
N TRP A 255 3.06 -16.86 -13.06
CA TRP A 255 2.07 -17.68 -12.36
C TRP A 255 1.76 -17.16 -10.95
N ASN A 256 2.38 -16.06 -10.51
CA ASN A 256 2.14 -15.49 -9.19
C ASN A 256 1.70 -14.01 -9.21
N CYS A 257 1.21 -13.59 -8.05
CA CYS A 257 0.57 -12.30 -7.83
C CYS A 257 1.32 -11.51 -6.74
N GLY A 258 2.63 -11.29 -6.94
CA GLY A 258 3.49 -10.69 -5.91
C GLY A 258 3.29 -9.20 -5.64
N THR A 259 2.34 -8.52 -6.28
CA THR A 259 2.08 -7.08 -6.12
C THR A 259 0.60 -6.83 -5.86
N TRP A 260 0.21 -5.62 -5.48
CA TRP A 260 -1.17 -5.26 -5.17
C TRP A 260 -2.19 -5.53 -6.28
N MET A 261 -1.73 -5.64 -7.52
CA MET A 261 -2.56 -6.10 -8.63
C MET A 261 -2.59 -7.64 -8.65
N ASP A 262 -3.24 -8.27 -7.66
CA ASP A 262 -3.06 -9.68 -7.29
C ASP A 262 -4.19 -10.65 -7.69
N LYS A 263 -5.03 -10.30 -8.67
CA LYS A 263 -6.13 -11.17 -9.08
C LYS A 263 -5.64 -12.48 -9.73
N MET A 264 -5.78 -13.58 -8.99
CA MET A 264 -5.66 -14.95 -9.50
C MET A 264 -6.97 -15.38 -10.17
N GLY A 265 -6.90 -15.85 -11.41
CA GLY A 265 -8.08 -16.36 -12.13
C GLY A 265 -8.63 -17.65 -11.52
N SER A 266 -9.94 -17.84 -11.62
CA SER A 266 -10.67 -18.89 -10.91
C SER A 266 -11.82 -19.52 -11.70
N SER A 267 -12.00 -19.17 -12.97
CA SER A 267 -13.01 -19.74 -13.86
C SER A 267 -12.42 -20.86 -14.69
N ASP A 268 -12.93 -22.08 -14.49
CA ASP A 268 -12.65 -23.21 -15.38
C ASP A 268 -13.30 -23.00 -16.76
N LYS A 269 -14.51 -22.46 -16.75
CA LYS A 269 -15.36 -22.23 -17.92
C LYS A 269 -14.69 -21.29 -18.92
N ALA A 270 -14.11 -20.20 -18.45
CA ALA A 270 -13.38 -19.25 -19.28
C ALA A 270 -11.89 -19.60 -19.47
N GLY A 271 -11.41 -20.67 -18.84
CA GLY A 271 -10.01 -21.11 -18.94
C GLY A 271 -9.01 -20.14 -18.31
N ASN A 272 -9.40 -19.42 -17.25
CA ASN A 272 -8.50 -18.50 -16.53
C ASN A 272 -8.04 -19.02 -15.15
N ARG A 273 -8.57 -20.17 -14.67
CA ARG A 273 -8.15 -20.74 -13.37
C ARG A 273 -6.64 -20.90 -13.29
N GLY A 274 -6.05 -20.37 -12.21
CA GLY A 274 -4.61 -20.48 -11.93
C GLY A 274 -3.74 -19.58 -12.80
N VAL A 275 -4.35 -18.72 -13.63
CA VAL A 275 -3.65 -17.72 -14.45
C VAL A 275 -3.85 -16.35 -13.81
N PRO A 276 -2.78 -15.68 -13.33
CA PRO A 276 -2.84 -14.30 -12.91
C PRO A 276 -3.32 -13.38 -14.03
N ALA A 277 -4.20 -12.43 -13.70
CA ALA A 277 -4.62 -11.37 -14.62
C ALA A 277 -3.48 -10.40 -14.91
N THR A 278 -2.77 -10.01 -13.85
CA THR A 278 -1.73 -8.99 -13.86
C THR A 278 -0.49 -9.51 -13.12
N PRO A 279 0.18 -10.57 -13.61
CA PRO A 279 1.48 -10.94 -13.06
C PRO A 279 2.45 -9.78 -13.34
N ARG A 280 2.91 -9.12 -12.28
CA ARG A 280 3.86 -8.01 -12.37
C ARG A 280 5.24 -8.46 -11.97
N ASP A 281 5.68 -9.57 -12.56
CA ASP A 281 7.01 -10.13 -12.36
C ASP A 281 8.10 -9.25 -12.99
N GLY A 282 9.35 -9.53 -12.66
CA GLY A 282 10.45 -8.61 -12.94
C GLY A 282 10.48 -7.46 -11.92
N ALA A 283 10.83 -6.26 -12.39
CA ALA A 283 11.03 -5.09 -11.55
C ALA A 283 9.81 -4.16 -11.56
N ALA A 284 8.94 -4.28 -10.55
CA ALA A 284 7.82 -3.37 -10.37
C ALA A 284 8.28 -1.97 -9.97
N VAL A 285 7.68 -0.94 -10.56
CA VAL A 285 8.10 0.46 -10.40
C VAL A 285 8.01 0.94 -8.95
N GLU A 286 6.94 0.58 -8.23
CA GLU A 286 6.74 1.00 -6.85
C GLU A 286 7.70 0.30 -5.89
N ILE A 287 8.02 -0.98 -6.11
CA ILE A 287 9.01 -1.72 -5.32
C ILE A 287 10.38 -1.05 -5.46
N THR A 288 10.75 -0.68 -6.68
CA THR A 288 12.05 -0.03 -6.94
C THR A 288 12.12 1.36 -6.31
N GLY A 289 11.03 2.14 -6.37
CA GLY A 289 10.93 3.43 -5.70
C GLY A 289 11.00 3.32 -4.17
N LEU A 290 10.28 2.37 -3.58
CA LEU A 290 10.31 2.12 -2.14
C LEU A 290 11.69 1.63 -1.67
N LEU A 291 12.34 0.72 -2.40
CA LEU A 291 13.72 0.31 -2.14
C LEU A 291 14.66 1.51 -2.14
N LYS A 292 14.57 2.40 -3.14
CA LYS A 292 15.36 3.63 -3.19
C LYS A 292 15.12 4.52 -1.96
N SER A 293 13.85 4.69 -1.56
CA SER A 293 13.49 5.47 -0.37
C SER A 293 14.14 4.93 0.91
N VAL A 294 14.12 3.60 1.08
CA VAL A 294 14.76 2.91 2.20
C VAL A 294 16.28 3.08 2.16
N LEU A 295 16.92 2.85 1.01
CA LEU A 295 18.37 2.98 0.87
C LEU A 295 18.85 4.41 1.14
N ARG A 296 18.12 5.42 0.63
CA ARG A 296 18.35 6.83 0.92
C ARG A 296 18.28 7.10 2.43
N TRP A 297 17.31 6.49 3.10
CA TRP A 297 17.12 6.66 4.53
C TRP A 297 18.25 6.05 5.35
N VAL A 298 18.49 4.74 5.19
CA VAL A 298 19.45 4.01 6.04
C VAL A 298 20.88 4.49 5.83
N LYS A 299 21.26 4.91 4.62
CA LYS A 299 22.59 5.50 4.38
C LYS A 299 22.78 6.86 5.04
N GLY A 300 21.69 7.56 5.36
CA GLY A 300 21.68 8.88 6.00
C GLY A 300 21.55 8.83 7.53
N LEU A 301 21.20 7.66 8.09
CA LEU A 301 21.11 7.46 9.53
C LEU A 301 22.49 7.53 10.19
N LYS A 302 22.52 7.98 11.44
CA LYS A 302 23.75 7.99 12.23
C LYS A 302 24.18 6.57 12.60
N LYS A 303 25.48 6.32 12.68
CA LYS A 303 26.04 4.97 12.93
C LYS A 303 25.67 4.40 14.31
N ASP A 304 25.37 5.24 15.30
CA ASP A 304 24.89 4.81 16.62
C ASP A 304 23.43 4.34 16.60
N VAL A 305 22.66 4.78 15.60
CA VAL A 305 21.26 4.38 15.38
C VAL A 305 21.18 3.17 14.44
N PHE A 306 21.95 3.19 13.34
CA PHE A 306 21.99 2.13 12.34
C PHE A 306 23.45 1.82 11.98
N PRO A 307 24.08 0.80 12.60
CA PRO A 307 25.51 0.56 12.50
C PRO A 307 25.93 -0.19 11.21
N PHE A 308 24.98 -0.56 10.35
CA PHE A 308 25.25 -1.35 9.15
C PHE A 308 25.54 -0.47 7.93
N GLU A 309 26.56 -0.80 7.17
CA GLU A 309 26.99 -0.01 6.00
C GLU A 309 26.85 -0.76 4.67
N ALA A 310 26.78 -2.09 4.71
CA ALA A 310 26.83 -2.94 3.52
C ALA A 310 26.14 -4.28 3.74
N VAL A 311 25.82 -4.94 2.63
CA VAL A 311 25.28 -6.29 2.55
C VAL A 311 26.18 -7.17 1.67
N ARG A 312 25.98 -8.49 1.72
CA ARG A 312 26.63 -9.43 0.80
C ARG A 312 25.64 -9.84 -0.29
N THR A 313 26.09 -9.78 -1.55
CA THR A 313 25.29 -10.17 -2.70
C THR A 313 25.37 -11.67 -2.97
N ALA A 314 24.57 -12.17 -3.91
CA ALA A 314 24.61 -13.55 -4.38
C ALA A 314 26.01 -14.01 -4.83
N THR A 315 26.80 -13.11 -5.44
CA THR A 315 28.18 -13.41 -5.86
C THR A 315 29.20 -13.33 -4.71
N GLY A 316 28.76 -13.03 -3.49
CA GLY A 316 29.60 -12.81 -2.32
C GLY A 316 30.25 -11.42 -2.26
N ALA A 317 29.97 -10.56 -3.25
CA ALA A 317 30.48 -9.19 -3.28
C ALA A 317 29.89 -8.38 -2.12
N VAL A 318 30.70 -7.47 -1.57
CA VAL A 318 30.23 -6.49 -0.59
C VAL A 318 29.60 -5.33 -1.37
N LEU A 319 28.35 -5.02 -1.07
CA LEU A 319 27.62 -3.90 -1.65
C LEU A 319 27.23 -2.94 -0.54
N THR A 320 27.84 -1.76 -0.51
CA THR A 320 27.46 -0.73 0.47
C THR A 320 26.08 -0.17 0.16
N TYR A 321 25.36 0.32 1.17
CA TYR A 321 24.07 0.97 0.95
C TYR A 321 24.20 2.23 0.09
N ALA A 322 25.32 2.95 0.19
CA ALA A 322 25.61 4.09 -0.66
C ALA A 322 25.80 3.70 -2.13
N GLU A 323 26.50 2.60 -2.41
CA GLU A 323 26.66 2.08 -3.77
C GLU A 323 25.34 1.56 -4.33
N TRP A 324 24.57 0.81 -3.54
CA TRP A 324 23.26 0.31 -3.96
C TRP A 324 22.30 1.46 -4.33
N ASP A 325 22.23 2.47 -3.46
CA ASP A 325 21.47 3.70 -3.68
C ASP A 325 21.90 4.43 -4.97
N ALA A 326 23.21 4.49 -5.23
CA ALA A 326 23.78 5.15 -6.40
C ALA A 326 23.53 4.37 -7.70
N ARG A 327 23.54 3.03 -7.66
CA ARG A 327 23.19 2.17 -8.81
C ARG A 327 21.74 2.40 -9.22
N LEU A 328 20.81 2.39 -8.28
CA LEU A 328 19.41 2.74 -8.56
C LEU A 328 19.27 4.15 -9.14
N GLN A 329 19.94 5.13 -8.52
CA GLN A 329 19.92 6.52 -8.99
C GLN A 329 20.38 6.66 -10.44
N LYS A 330 21.40 5.89 -10.84
CA LYS A 330 21.98 5.93 -12.18
C LYS A 330 21.12 5.20 -13.21
N HIS A 331 20.49 4.09 -12.85
CA HIS A 331 19.87 3.18 -13.82
C HIS A 331 18.35 3.27 -13.89
N PHE A 332 17.65 3.72 -12.84
CA PHE A 332 16.18 3.71 -12.77
C PHE A 332 15.52 4.40 -13.95
N GLU A 333 15.76 5.70 -14.14
CA GLU A 333 15.04 6.47 -15.15
C GLU A 333 15.34 5.97 -16.56
N ARG A 334 16.57 5.53 -16.83
CA ARG A 334 16.95 4.94 -18.13
C ARG A 334 16.15 3.66 -18.43
N LEU A 335 15.86 2.85 -17.43
CA LEU A 335 15.18 1.56 -17.60
C LEU A 335 13.66 1.71 -17.66
N PHE A 336 13.10 2.59 -16.82
CA PHE A 336 11.66 2.78 -16.71
C PHE A 336 11.09 3.84 -17.64
N TRP A 337 11.84 4.83 -18.11
CA TRP A 337 11.30 5.86 -19.00
C TRP A 337 10.99 5.29 -20.39
N VAL A 338 9.76 5.47 -20.87
CA VAL A 338 9.37 5.12 -22.24
C VAL A 338 9.70 6.29 -23.17
N SER A 339 10.84 6.18 -23.87
CA SER A 339 11.30 7.23 -24.79
C SER A 339 10.58 7.19 -26.14
N GLU A 340 10.51 8.33 -26.83
CA GLU A 340 9.86 8.43 -28.15
C GLU A 340 10.43 7.42 -29.16
N ASP A 341 11.75 7.20 -29.10
CA ASP A 341 12.49 6.31 -30.01
C ASP A 341 12.46 4.83 -29.58
N GLU A 342 11.86 4.52 -28.42
CA GLU A 342 11.83 3.14 -27.92
C GLU A 342 10.82 2.30 -28.73
N PHE A 343 11.28 1.13 -29.18
CA PHE A 343 10.41 0.13 -29.77
C PHE A 343 9.57 -0.51 -28.67
N ALA A 344 8.32 -0.08 -28.55
CA ALA A 344 7.36 -0.53 -27.54
C ALA A 344 6.06 -1.01 -28.21
N PRO A 345 5.39 -2.06 -27.68
CA PRO A 345 4.09 -2.51 -28.19
C PRO A 345 3.00 -1.44 -28.10
N SER A 346 2.99 -0.64 -27.01
CA SER A 346 2.13 0.52 -26.88
C SER A 346 2.62 1.66 -27.77
N LYS A 347 1.71 2.42 -28.39
CA LYS A 347 2.05 3.67 -29.10
C LYS A 347 2.18 4.88 -28.16
N LEU A 348 1.73 4.75 -26.92
CA LEU A 348 1.82 5.82 -25.95
C LEU A 348 3.27 6.06 -25.54
N ARG A 349 3.65 7.31 -25.31
CA ARG A 349 5.00 7.74 -24.92
C ARG A 349 4.92 8.76 -23.79
N GLY A 350 6.06 9.05 -23.19
CA GLY A 350 6.16 10.12 -22.20
C GLY A 350 5.67 9.72 -20.81
N PHE A 351 5.79 8.44 -20.44
CA PHE A 351 5.46 7.93 -19.11
C PHE A 351 6.52 6.92 -18.65
N TYR A 352 6.39 6.44 -17.41
CA TYR A 352 7.26 5.40 -16.85
C TYR A 352 6.57 4.05 -16.93
N LYS A 353 7.31 3.05 -17.44
CA LYS A 353 6.92 1.64 -17.49
C LYS A 353 6.37 1.18 -16.14
N ASP A 354 5.42 0.27 -16.20
CA ASP A 354 4.85 -0.32 -14.99
C ASP A 354 5.80 -1.34 -14.34
N THR A 355 6.47 -2.12 -15.19
CA THR A 355 7.49 -3.10 -14.84
C THR A 355 8.68 -3.01 -15.79
N VAL A 356 9.82 -3.58 -15.41
CA VAL A 356 10.94 -3.83 -16.32
C VAL A 356 11.28 -5.32 -16.26
N GLY A 357 11.34 -5.96 -17.43
CA GLY A 357 11.71 -7.35 -17.56
C GLY A 357 10.63 -8.33 -17.10
N ALA A 358 9.35 -7.96 -17.20
CA ALA A 358 8.26 -8.90 -16.99
C ALA A 358 8.28 -10.00 -18.06
N THR A 359 7.85 -11.21 -17.69
CA THR A 359 7.76 -12.35 -18.63
C THR A 359 6.87 -12.00 -19.83
N ARG A 360 5.76 -11.28 -19.59
CA ARG A 360 4.89 -10.73 -20.63
C ARG A 360 5.37 -9.32 -21.01
N GLN A 361 6.32 -9.25 -21.93
CA GLN A 361 7.05 -8.01 -22.25
C GLN A 361 6.18 -6.79 -22.60
N TRP A 362 4.95 -6.97 -23.13
CA TRP A 362 4.07 -5.83 -23.40
C TRP A 362 3.53 -5.16 -22.13
N GLN A 363 3.46 -5.88 -21.01
CA GLN A 363 2.97 -5.36 -19.73
C GLN A 363 3.92 -4.33 -19.12
N ASP A 364 5.23 -4.41 -19.43
CA ASP A 364 6.20 -3.36 -19.08
C ASP A 364 5.73 -1.99 -19.62
N PHE A 365 5.09 -1.96 -20.79
CA PHE A 365 4.71 -0.74 -21.51
C PHE A 365 3.23 -0.36 -21.35
N GLN A 366 2.54 -0.90 -20.35
CA GLN A 366 1.18 -0.49 -20.02
C GLN A 366 1.19 0.76 -19.13
N LEU A 367 0.42 1.78 -19.49
CA LEU A 367 0.22 2.93 -18.61
C LEU A 367 -0.69 2.52 -17.45
N ARG A 368 -0.13 2.57 -16.23
CA ARG A 368 -0.79 2.21 -14.97
C ARG A 368 -0.54 3.24 -13.87
N PRO A 369 -1.36 3.29 -12.81
CA PRO A 369 -1.24 4.31 -11.76
C PRO A 369 -0.16 3.97 -10.70
N ASN A 370 0.82 3.13 -11.03
CA ASN A 370 1.82 2.62 -10.07
C ASN A 370 3.06 3.51 -9.95
N PHE A 371 3.55 4.09 -11.05
CA PHE A 371 4.75 4.94 -11.02
C PHE A 371 4.62 6.21 -10.14
N PRO A 372 3.42 6.81 -9.92
CA PRO A 372 3.27 7.90 -8.96
C PRO A 372 3.62 7.51 -7.52
N ILE A 373 3.52 6.23 -7.15
CA ILE A 373 3.97 5.73 -5.84
C ILE A 373 5.48 5.96 -5.70
N ALA A 374 6.26 5.54 -6.70
CA ALA A 374 7.70 5.75 -6.74
C ALA A 374 8.06 7.25 -6.75
N MET A 375 7.34 8.07 -7.51
CA MET A 375 7.51 9.53 -7.51
C MET A 375 7.31 10.17 -6.14
N ALA A 376 6.34 9.66 -5.36
CA ALA A 376 6.03 10.20 -4.05
C ALA A 376 7.07 9.82 -2.98
N VAL A 377 7.65 8.62 -3.04
CA VAL A 377 8.59 8.12 -2.02
C VAL A 377 10.06 8.39 -2.36
N ALA A 378 10.40 8.42 -3.65
CA ALA A 378 11.76 8.60 -4.16
C ALA A 378 11.81 9.59 -5.34
N PRO A 379 11.41 10.86 -5.12
CA PRO A 379 11.36 11.88 -6.17
C PRO A 379 12.71 12.12 -6.86
N GLU A 380 13.83 11.86 -6.19
CA GLU A 380 15.18 11.99 -6.74
C GLU A 380 15.45 11.06 -7.94
N LEU A 381 14.66 9.99 -8.13
CA LEU A 381 14.80 9.10 -9.28
C LEU A 381 14.31 9.71 -10.60
N PHE A 382 13.63 10.85 -10.54
CA PHE A 382 12.90 11.42 -11.67
C PHE A 382 13.46 12.79 -12.05
N THR A 383 13.74 12.98 -13.34
CA THR A 383 13.97 14.32 -13.89
C THR A 383 12.65 15.08 -13.96
N ALA A 384 12.67 16.36 -13.58
CA ALA A 384 11.44 17.15 -13.42
C ALA A 384 10.59 17.22 -14.71
N ASP A 385 11.22 17.36 -15.88
CA ASP A 385 10.53 17.41 -17.17
C ASP A 385 9.80 16.10 -17.48
N ARG A 386 10.50 14.96 -17.38
CA ARG A 386 9.91 13.63 -17.60
C ARG A 386 8.83 13.30 -16.58
N ALA A 387 9.04 13.67 -15.32
CA ALA A 387 8.04 13.51 -14.27
C ALA A 387 6.75 14.28 -14.58
N SER A 388 6.86 15.56 -14.96
CA SER A 388 5.70 16.38 -15.33
C SER A 388 4.96 15.77 -16.52
N ARG A 389 5.67 15.40 -17.60
CA ARG A 389 5.09 14.77 -18.79
C ARG A 389 4.39 13.45 -18.49
N ALA A 390 4.98 12.62 -17.63
CA ALA A 390 4.38 11.36 -17.19
C ALA A 390 3.09 11.58 -16.40
N LEU A 391 3.06 12.60 -15.53
CA LEU A 391 1.86 12.95 -14.78
C LEU A 391 0.77 13.54 -15.66
N ASP A 392 1.12 14.36 -16.66
CA ASP A 392 0.17 14.83 -17.69
C ASP A 392 -0.45 13.64 -18.44
N THR A 393 0.36 12.64 -18.78
CA THR A 393 -0.10 11.40 -19.41
C THR A 393 -1.02 10.59 -18.49
N ALA A 394 -0.69 10.50 -17.19
CA ALA A 394 -1.49 9.79 -16.19
C ALA A 394 -2.82 10.48 -15.85
N VAL A 395 -3.05 11.74 -16.24
CA VAL A 395 -4.38 12.38 -16.15
C VAL A 395 -5.44 11.53 -16.86
N ARG A 396 -5.06 10.79 -17.90
CA ARG A 396 -5.97 9.88 -18.64
C ARG A 396 -6.49 8.69 -17.82
N LEU A 397 -5.77 8.33 -16.74
CA LEU A 397 -6.22 7.30 -15.80
C LEU A 397 -7.20 7.85 -14.77
N CYS A 398 -7.43 9.16 -14.72
CA CYS A 398 -8.20 9.77 -13.64
C CYS A 398 -9.70 9.57 -13.85
N GLY A 399 -10.31 8.75 -12.99
CA GLY A 399 -11.76 8.67 -12.84
C GLY A 399 -12.31 9.70 -11.83
N PRO A 400 -13.63 9.73 -11.62
CA PRO A 400 -14.25 10.65 -10.66
C PRO A 400 -13.79 10.45 -9.21
N LEU A 401 -13.62 9.20 -8.77
CA LEU A 401 -13.11 8.86 -7.45
C LEU A 401 -11.73 8.19 -7.52
N GLY A 402 -11.54 7.26 -8.43
CA GLY A 402 -10.30 6.48 -8.50
C GLY A 402 -9.40 6.83 -9.67
N MET A 403 -8.39 5.99 -9.84
CA MET A 403 -7.58 5.91 -11.05
C MET A 403 -7.81 4.56 -11.71
N CYS A 404 -8.08 4.54 -13.01
CA CYS A 404 -8.11 3.33 -13.82
C CYS A 404 -6.80 2.57 -13.64
N THR A 405 -6.87 1.28 -13.33
CA THR A 405 -5.66 0.44 -13.14
C THR A 405 -4.93 0.12 -14.43
N LEU A 406 -5.57 0.37 -15.57
CA LEU A 406 -5.01 0.26 -16.91
C LEU A 406 -5.59 1.39 -17.77
N ASP A 407 -4.78 1.87 -18.71
CA ASP A 407 -5.18 2.86 -19.70
C ASP A 407 -6.45 2.46 -20.49
N PRO A 408 -7.51 3.30 -20.52
CA PRO A 408 -8.71 3.05 -21.30
C PRO A 408 -8.53 2.82 -22.82
N SER A 409 -7.38 3.20 -23.39
CA SER A 409 -7.06 2.91 -24.79
C SER A 409 -6.35 1.58 -25.02
N ASP A 410 -5.98 0.86 -23.96
CA ASP A 410 -5.32 -0.45 -24.04
C ASP A 410 -6.33 -1.55 -24.45
N GLU A 411 -5.88 -2.53 -25.24
CA GLU A 411 -6.73 -3.62 -25.71
C GLU A 411 -7.18 -4.56 -24.57
N GLU A 412 -6.41 -4.65 -23.49
CA GLU A 412 -6.73 -5.41 -22.28
C GLU A 412 -7.70 -4.66 -21.35
N TYR A 413 -8.04 -3.39 -21.63
CA TYR A 413 -8.91 -2.60 -20.75
C TYR A 413 -10.33 -3.16 -20.65
N ARG A 414 -10.77 -3.46 -19.43
CA ARG A 414 -12.12 -3.89 -19.04
C ARG A 414 -12.48 -3.24 -17.70
N GLY A 415 -13.09 -2.05 -17.74
CA GLY A 415 -13.25 -1.22 -16.54
C GLY A 415 -14.38 -1.60 -15.57
N ASP A 416 -15.24 -2.56 -15.91
CA ASP A 416 -16.40 -2.92 -15.08
C ASP A 416 -16.19 -4.28 -14.40
N TYR A 417 -15.92 -4.27 -13.10
CA TYR A 417 -15.62 -5.46 -12.31
C TYR A 417 -16.88 -6.18 -11.83
N HIS A 418 -16.99 -7.45 -12.21
CA HIS A 418 -18.05 -8.36 -11.82
C HIS A 418 -17.44 -9.68 -11.34
N ASN A 419 -17.34 -9.87 -10.02
CA ASN A 419 -16.70 -11.06 -9.45
C ASN A 419 -17.51 -12.35 -9.65
N ASP A 420 -18.80 -12.21 -9.91
CA ASP A 420 -19.78 -13.26 -10.16
C ASP A 420 -20.05 -13.51 -11.65
N ASP A 421 -19.27 -12.89 -12.54
CA ASP A 421 -19.36 -13.12 -13.99
C ASP A 421 -18.95 -14.57 -14.34
N ASP A 422 -19.92 -15.44 -14.63
CA ASP A 422 -19.71 -16.81 -15.10
C ASP A 422 -19.79 -16.90 -16.64
N SER A 423 -19.33 -15.90 -17.38
CA SER A 423 -19.25 -15.97 -18.85
C SER A 423 -18.06 -16.82 -19.33
N MET A 424 -17.95 -17.01 -20.65
CA MET A 424 -16.78 -17.63 -21.29
C MET A 424 -15.68 -16.60 -21.60
N ASP A 425 -15.89 -15.31 -21.32
CA ASP A 425 -14.90 -14.28 -21.61
C ASP A 425 -13.82 -14.31 -20.52
N LYS A 426 -12.65 -14.83 -20.89
CA LYS A 426 -11.47 -14.93 -20.04
C LYS A 426 -11.13 -13.60 -19.34
N ALA A 427 -11.34 -12.48 -20.04
CA ALA A 427 -10.92 -11.16 -19.59
C ALA A 427 -11.72 -10.66 -18.38
N VAL A 428 -12.95 -11.15 -18.17
CA VAL A 428 -13.86 -10.66 -17.13
C VAL A 428 -14.39 -11.75 -16.20
N ALA A 429 -14.40 -13.01 -16.65
CA ALA A 429 -14.98 -14.12 -15.88
C ALA A 429 -14.34 -14.27 -14.49
N HIS A 430 -15.19 -14.40 -13.47
CA HIS A 430 -14.87 -14.38 -12.04
C HIS A 430 -14.03 -13.17 -11.63
N GLY A 431 -14.26 -12.04 -12.30
CA GLY A 431 -13.64 -10.77 -12.02
C GLY A 431 -12.14 -10.70 -12.37
N TRP A 432 -11.69 -11.44 -13.38
CA TRP A 432 -10.28 -11.43 -13.82
C TRP A 432 -9.78 -10.01 -14.13
N ASN A 433 -10.67 -9.11 -14.53
CA ASN A 433 -10.38 -7.70 -14.78
C ASN A 433 -10.22 -6.80 -13.54
N TYR A 434 -10.14 -7.35 -12.31
CA TYR A 434 -10.05 -6.57 -11.05
C TYR A 434 -9.01 -5.44 -11.07
N HIS A 435 -7.91 -5.64 -11.81
CA HIS A 435 -6.85 -4.65 -12.04
C HIS A 435 -6.59 -4.35 -13.52
N GLN A 436 -7.58 -4.54 -14.40
CA GLN A 436 -7.47 -4.27 -15.85
C GLN A 436 -8.38 -3.15 -16.32
N GLY A 437 -8.65 -2.15 -15.49
CA GLY A 437 -9.48 -1.00 -15.86
C GLY A 437 -10.28 -0.38 -14.72
N PRO A 438 -10.79 -1.15 -13.72
CA PRO A 438 -11.52 -0.57 -12.61
C PRO A 438 -10.75 0.58 -11.95
N GLU A 439 -11.50 1.53 -11.43
CA GLU A 439 -10.96 2.78 -10.89
C GLU A 439 -10.69 2.62 -9.40
N TRP A 440 -9.45 2.35 -9.04
CA TRP A 440 -9.05 2.19 -7.64
C TRP A 440 -8.81 3.54 -6.97
N VAL A 441 -9.28 3.70 -5.72
CA VAL A 441 -9.25 5.02 -5.06
C VAL A 441 -7.88 5.32 -4.44
N TRP A 442 -7.23 4.34 -3.81
CA TRP A 442 -5.98 4.59 -3.07
C TRP A 442 -4.80 5.13 -3.92
N PRO A 443 -4.59 4.76 -5.21
CA PRO A 443 -3.48 5.30 -6.01
C PRO A 443 -3.60 6.82 -6.23
N LEU A 444 -4.82 7.36 -6.13
CA LEU A 444 -5.04 8.79 -6.27
C LEU A 444 -4.22 9.60 -5.26
N GLY A 445 -4.13 9.17 -4.01
CA GLY A 445 -3.34 9.89 -3.01
C GLY A 445 -1.88 10.05 -3.43
N PHE A 446 -1.27 8.99 -3.97
CA PHE A 446 0.10 9.03 -4.49
C PHE A 446 0.22 9.90 -5.74
N PHE A 447 -0.75 9.84 -6.65
CA PHE A 447 -0.82 10.72 -7.82
C PHE A 447 -0.87 12.19 -7.43
N LEU A 448 -1.72 12.57 -6.47
CA LEU A 448 -1.81 13.96 -5.99
C LEU A 448 -0.50 14.44 -5.36
N LYS A 449 0.17 13.59 -4.57
CA LYS A 449 1.50 13.90 -4.01
C LYS A 449 2.54 14.12 -5.10
N ALA A 450 2.56 13.25 -6.12
CA ALA A 450 3.46 13.39 -7.25
C ALA A 450 3.18 14.66 -8.07
N CYS A 451 1.91 14.99 -8.34
CA CYS A 451 1.53 16.23 -9.01
C CYS A 451 1.90 17.47 -8.20
N HIS A 452 1.67 17.48 -6.89
CA HIS A 452 2.10 18.58 -6.04
C HIS A 452 3.61 18.84 -6.15
N ARG A 453 4.41 17.77 -6.23
CA ARG A 453 5.88 17.85 -6.32
C ARG A 453 6.41 18.28 -7.68
N PHE A 454 5.82 17.77 -8.78
CA PHE A 454 6.39 17.86 -10.13
C PHE A 454 5.55 18.68 -11.11
N ARG A 455 4.30 19.03 -10.78
CA ARG A 455 3.43 19.93 -11.55
C ARG A 455 3.09 21.18 -10.74
N PRO A 456 4.05 22.07 -10.46
CA PRO A 456 3.83 23.25 -9.61
C PRO A 456 2.71 24.17 -10.13
N ALA A 457 2.42 24.19 -11.43
CA ALA A 457 1.26 24.91 -11.99
C ALA A 457 -0.09 24.32 -11.54
N MET A 458 -0.21 23.00 -11.42
CA MET A 458 -1.38 22.34 -10.84
C MET A 458 -1.40 22.49 -9.31
N ALA A 459 -0.23 22.45 -8.68
CA ALA A 459 -0.07 22.64 -7.23
C ALA A 459 -0.42 24.06 -6.76
N SER A 460 -0.30 25.06 -7.65
CA SER A 460 -0.68 26.46 -7.39
C SER A 460 -2.12 26.77 -7.82
N ASN A 461 -2.82 25.80 -8.42
CA ASN A 461 -4.21 25.93 -8.84
C ASN A 461 -5.12 25.13 -7.90
N ASP A 462 -5.39 25.71 -6.74
CA ASP A 462 -6.27 25.12 -5.72
C ASP A 462 -7.64 24.73 -6.31
N ASP A 463 -8.14 25.48 -7.30
CA ASP A 463 -9.43 25.21 -7.95
C ASP A 463 -9.44 23.87 -8.71
N GLU A 464 -8.33 23.50 -9.37
CA GLU A 464 -8.22 22.23 -10.11
C GLU A 464 -8.15 21.03 -9.13
N LEU A 465 -7.38 21.16 -8.05
CA LEU A 465 -7.31 20.15 -6.99
C LEU A 465 -8.67 20.00 -6.30
N LEU A 466 -9.30 21.11 -5.90
CA LEU A 466 -10.60 21.11 -5.25
C LEU A 466 -11.68 20.51 -6.15
N ALA A 467 -11.73 20.89 -7.43
CA ALA A 467 -12.66 20.33 -8.40
C ALA A 467 -12.52 18.80 -8.49
N ARG A 468 -11.29 18.29 -8.48
CA ARG A 468 -10.99 16.85 -8.52
C ARG A 468 -11.42 16.11 -7.24
N LEU A 469 -11.50 16.80 -6.11
CA LEU A 469 -11.89 16.23 -4.82
C LEU A 469 -13.37 16.39 -4.47
N LEU A 470 -14.15 17.13 -5.28
CA LEU A 470 -15.60 17.26 -5.10
C LEU A 470 -16.33 15.91 -5.05
N PRO A 471 -16.04 14.92 -5.92
CA PRO A 471 -16.70 13.61 -5.84
C PRO A 471 -16.42 12.88 -4.53
N HIS A 472 -15.20 12.99 -3.99
CA HIS A 472 -14.78 12.38 -2.73
C HIS A 472 -15.54 12.99 -1.55
N ARG A 473 -15.66 14.32 -1.54
CA ARG A 473 -16.45 15.04 -0.55
C ARG A 473 -17.92 14.61 -0.61
N SER A 474 -18.49 14.48 -1.81
CA SER A 474 -19.86 13.98 -1.97
C SER A 474 -20.00 12.56 -1.43
N ALA A 475 -19.10 11.64 -1.79
CA ALA A 475 -19.13 10.25 -1.34
C ALA A 475 -19.09 10.12 0.18
N LEU A 476 -18.23 10.89 0.87
CA LEU A 476 -18.18 10.93 2.34
C LEU A 476 -19.45 11.55 2.96
N ALA A 477 -20.00 12.59 2.32
CA ALA A 477 -21.15 13.33 2.83
C ALA A 477 -22.51 12.66 2.56
N THR A 478 -22.63 11.81 1.56
CA THR A 478 -23.92 11.17 1.19
C THR A 478 -23.87 9.65 1.21
N GLY A 479 -22.67 9.06 1.19
CA GLY A 479 -22.50 7.61 1.23
C GLY A 479 -22.99 7.02 2.55
N GLN A 480 -23.67 5.87 2.46
CA GLN A 480 -24.20 5.16 3.62
C GLN A 480 -23.13 4.86 4.68
N TRP A 481 -21.91 4.56 4.22
CA TRP A 481 -20.77 4.21 5.07
C TRP A 481 -19.98 5.43 5.57
N ARG A 482 -20.27 6.64 5.09
CA ARG A 482 -19.49 7.85 5.40
C ARG A 482 -17.98 7.63 5.19
N SER A 483 -17.65 6.97 4.08
CA SER A 483 -16.31 6.50 3.75
C SER A 483 -16.09 6.52 2.24
N LEU A 484 -14.91 6.08 1.79
CA LEU A 484 -14.58 5.92 0.38
C LEU A 484 -14.50 4.42 0.02
N PRO A 485 -14.99 4.03 -1.16
CA PRO A 485 -14.91 2.64 -1.60
C PRO A 485 -13.48 2.25 -1.95
N GLU A 486 -13.26 0.94 -2.08
CA GLU A 486 -12.02 0.37 -2.60
C GLU A 486 -11.80 0.76 -4.06
N LEU A 487 -12.86 0.63 -4.87
CA LEU A 487 -12.84 0.90 -6.30
C LEU A 487 -14.22 1.29 -6.83
N THR A 488 -14.23 1.91 -8.00
CA THR A 488 -15.42 2.09 -8.85
C THR A 488 -15.25 1.35 -10.16
N ASN A 489 -16.37 1.04 -10.81
CA ASN A 489 -16.37 0.61 -12.20
C ASN A 489 -16.11 1.82 -13.12
N SER A 490 -16.14 1.62 -14.43
CA SER A 490 -15.79 2.65 -15.41
C SER A 490 -16.55 3.95 -15.19
N LYS A 491 -15.84 5.07 -15.30
CA LYS A 491 -16.36 6.44 -15.21
C LYS A 491 -17.04 6.73 -13.87
N GLY A 492 -16.52 6.15 -12.79
CA GLY A 492 -17.04 6.32 -11.43
C GLY A 492 -18.37 5.61 -11.17
N SER A 493 -18.77 4.66 -12.03
CA SER A 493 -19.99 3.88 -11.79
C SER A 493 -19.82 2.99 -10.56
N VAL A 494 -20.92 2.76 -9.83
CA VAL A 494 -20.89 1.98 -8.59
C VAL A 494 -20.55 0.53 -8.92
N CYS A 495 -19.51 0.01 -8.27
CA CYS A 495 -19.21 -1.42 -8.26
C CYS A 495 -19.84 -2.08 -7.03
N HIS A 496 -20.76 -3.01 -7.20
CA HIS A 496 -21.45 -3.67 -6.09
C HIS A 496 -20.58 -4.70 -5.34
N HIS A 497 -19.50 -5.18 -5.98
CA HIS A 497 -18.51 -6.07 -5.36
C HIS A 497 -17.41 -5.30 -4.62
N SER A 498 -17.31 -3.99 -4.82
CA SER A 498 -16.30 -3.17 -4.14
C SER A 498 -16.57 -3.12 -2.64
N CYS A 499 -15.51 -3.21 -1.83
CA CYS A 499 -15.63 -2.87 -0.41
C CYS A 499 -16.02 -1.38 -0.27
N PRO A 500 -17.17 -1.06 0.32
CA PRO A 500 -17.72 0.31 0.29
C PRO A 500 -17.00 1.29 1.24
N ALA A 501 -16.22 0.78 2.19
CA ALA A 501 -15.39 1.58 3.09
C ALA A 501 -14.03 0.94 3.22
N GLN A 502 -12.99 1.54 2.65
CA GLN A 502 -11.67 0.93 2.54
C GLN A 502 -10.58 1.82 3.12
N ALA A 503 -9.73 1.25 3.97
CA ALA A 503 -8.79 1.96 4.81
C ALA A 503 -7.75 2.74 4.01
N TRP A 504 -7.13 2.10 3.00
CA TRP A 504 -6.15 2.77 2.15
C TRP A 504 -6.73 3.90 1.30
N SER A 505 -8.01 3.82 0.88
CA SER A 505 -8.66 4.84 0.06
C SER A 505 -8.82 6.14 0.83
N VAL A 506 -9.24 6.04 2.09
CA VAL A 506 -9.31 7.17 3.02
C VAL A 506 -7.91 7.64 3.40
N ALA A 507 -7.01 6.71 3.73
CA ALA A 507 -5.69 7.03 4.26
C ALA A 507 -4.79 7.75 3.26
N THR A 508 -4.70 7.29 2.00
CA THR A 508 -3.78 7.91 1.03
C THR A 508 -4.26 9.29 0.60
N LEU A 509 -5.58 9.51 0.53
CA LEU A 509 -6.13 10.84 0.28
C LEU A 509 -5.87 11.79 1.45
N LEU A 510 -6.06 11.31 2.69
CA LEU A 510 -5.71 12.07 3.89
C LEU A 510 -4.22 12.41 3.94
N ASP A 511 -3.34 11.46 3.61
CA ASP A 511 -1.90 11.68 3.54
C ASP A 511 -1.51 12.68 2.44
N ALA A 512 -2.18 12.64 1.29
CA ALA A 512 -1.97 13.62 0.23
C ALA A 512 -2.31 15.04 0.72
N LEU A 513 -3.48 15.22 1.35
CA LEU A 513 -3.90 16.50 1.92
C LEU A 513 -2.95 16.95 3.05
N HIS A 514 -2.48 16.03 3.89
CA HIS A 514 -1.49 16.31 4.93
C HIS A 514 -0.17 16.82 4.35
N THR A 515 0.26 16.22 3.24
CA THR A 515 1.51 16.56 2.57
C THR A 515 1.41 17.90 1.85
N ILE A 516 0.29 18.16 1.16
CA ILE A 516 0.07 19.41 0.40
C ILE A 516 -0.11 20.62 1.31
N ALA A 517 -0.67 20.44 2.51
CA ALA A 517 -0.87 21.52 3.47
C ALA A 517 0.41 21.97 4.20
N ARG A 518 1.52 21.21 4.08
CA ARG A 518 2.83 21.51 4.65
C ARG A 518 3.76 22.08 3.60
#